data_AF-A0A4P2VNT7-F1
#
_entry.id   AF-A0A4P2VNT7-F1
#
_cell.length_a   1.000
_cell.length_b   1.000
_cell.length_c   1.000
_cell.angle_alpha   90.00
_cell.angle_beta   90.00
_cell.angle_gamma   90.00
#
_symmetry.space_group_name_H-M   'P 1'
#
loop_
_entity.id
_entity.type
_entity.pdbx_description
1 polymer ?
#
loop_
_entity_poly.entity_id
_entity_poly.type
_entity_poly.pdbx_seq_one_letter_code
_entity_poly.pdbx_strand_id
1 'polypeptide(L)'
;MSLENDRISFVNIFKEKLREKKLSEFAKFYGVTIKKGRNINKGWVGITLSKIASDIKNRSEKEESIYCMKSVKVKLNKSSIEPIETMALTKLDPRIIITQNFEDSDLWNTIKSLLLLGCEYRNKEDASIIKIQPFNIDDKSLKNEIQTLWESIKDITANGKISSYSCKNENNKYVQLRRKGTRNSRIKCPITGVEFHSMSFYAKKDFLRYCLGSV
;
A
#
# COMPACT_ATOMS: atom_id res chain seq x y z
N MET A 1 -23.71 3.07 14.91
CA MET A 1 -22.49 2.27 15.18
C MET A 1 -21.28 3.17 15.02
N SER A 2 -20.26 3.07 15.89
CA SER A 2 -19.01 3.83 15.72
C SER A 2 -18.21 3.29 14.52
N LEU A 3 -17.41 4.14 13.87
CA LEU A 3 -16.52 3.76 12.77
C LEU A 3 -15.59 2.59 13.12
N GLU A 4 -15.18 2.50 14.39
CA GLU A 4 -14.33 1.41 14.90
C GLU A 4 -15.06 0.06 14.93
N ASN A 5 -16.33 0.03 15.33
CA ASN A 5 -17.13 -1.20 15.30
C ASN A 5 -17.33 -1.69 13.85
N ASP A 6 -17.48 -0.75 12.91
CA ASP A 6 -17.62 -1.05 11.49
C ASP A 6 -16.33 -1.61 10.89
N ARG A 7 -15.18 -1.08 11.33
CA ARG A 7 -13.84 -1.57 11.02
C ARG A 7 -13.64 -3.01 11.45
N ILE A 8 -13.93 -3.30 12.72
CA ILE A 8 -13.80 -4.63 13.30
C ILE A 8 -14.72 -5.62 12.58
N SER A 9 -15.98 -5.24 12.38
CA SER A 9 -16.98 -6.06 11.67
C SER A 9 -16.53 -6.39 10.25
N PHE A 10 -16.07 -5.38 9.48
CA PHE A 10 -15.55 -5.59 8.14
C PHE A 10 -14.39 -6.57 8.11
N VAL A 11 -13.39 -6.42 9.00
CA VAL A 11 -12.22 -7.31 9.04
C VAL A 11 -12.64 -8.75 9.35
N ASN A 12 -13.59 -8.96 10.25
CA ASN A 12 -14.08 -10.30 10.60
C ASN A 12 -14.80 -10.95 9.41
N ILE A 13 -15.73 -10.25 8.77
CA ILE A 13 -16.41 -10.76 7.57
C ILE A 13 -15.42 -11.03 6.44
N PHE A 14 -14.43 -10.15 6.26
CA PHE A 14 -13.40 -10.31 5.23
C PHE A 14 -12.51 -11.54 5.48
N LYS A 15 -12.11 -11.78 6.75
CA LYS A 15 -11.39 -12.99 7.16
C LYS A 15 -12.19 -14.25 6.89
N GLU A 16 -13.45 -14.30 7.30
CA GLU A 16 -14.31 -15.47 7.08
C GLU A 16 -14.53 -15.75 5.58
N LYS A 17 -14.74 -14.70 4.77
CA LYS A 17 -14.92 -14.86 3.32
C LYS A 17 -13.66 -15.39 2.63
N LEU A 18 -12.48 -15.01 3.11
CA LEU A 18 -11.19 -15.45 2.55
C LEU A 18 -10.70 -16.79 3.12
N ARG A 19 -11.32 -17.30 4.19
CA ARG A 19 -10.96 -18.54 4.83
C ARG A 19 -11.07 -19.70 3.83
N GLU A 20 -10.00 -20.48 3.73
CA GLU A 20 -9.94 -21.75 2.98
C GLU A 20 -10.17 -21.67 1.46
N LYS A 21 -10.24 -20.46 0.88
CA LYS A 21 -10.42 -20.25 -0.56
C LYS A 21 -9.19 -19.68 -1.24
N LYS A 22 -8.90 -20.18 -2.44
CA LYS A 22 -7.83 -19.63 -3.28
C LYS A 22 -8.29 -18.31 -3.91
N LEU A 23 -7.41 -17.32 -3.98
CA LEU A 23 -7.76 -16.06 -4.64
C LEU A 23 -8.05 -16.23 -6.14
N SER A 24 -7.51 -17.27 -6.76
CA SER A 24 -7.76 -17.60 -8.18
C SER A 24 -9.22 -17.97 -8.43
N GLU A 25 -9.88 -18.64 -7.47
CA GLU A 25 -11.31 -18.97 -7.55
C GLU A 25 -12.17 -17.70 -7.49
N PHE A 26 -11.83 -16.78 -6.57
CA PHE A 26 -12.47 -15.47 -6.52
C PHE A 26 -12.21 -14.66 -7.79
N ALA A 27 -10.98 -14.67 -8.30
CA ALA A 27 -10.66 -13.98 -9.55
C ALA A 27 -11.53 -14.48 -10.70
N LYS A 28 -11.70 -15.81 -10.81
CA LYS A 28 -12.62 -16.41 -11.80
C LYS A 28 -14.07 -15.96 -11.57
N PHE A 29 -14.56 -16.02 -10.33
CA PHE A 29 -15.93 -15.61 -9.99
C PHE A 29 -16.22 -14.15 -10.35
N TYR A 30 -15.29 -13.23 -10.09
CA TYR A 30 -15.44 -11.80 -10.40
C TYR A 30 -14.98 -11.42 -11.82
N GLY A 31 -14.61 -12.39 -12.66
CA GLY A 31 -14.10 -12.11 -14.02
C GLY A 31 -12.76 -11.36 -14.06
N VAL A 32 -11.95 -11.43 -13.00
CA VAL A 32 -10.62 -10.81 -12.95
C VAL A 32 -9.63 -11.67 -13.74
N THR A 33 -9.04 -11.07 -14.77
CA THR A 33 -8.01 -11.72 -15.58
C THR A 33 -6.70 -11.89 -14.79
N ILE A 34 -6.33 -13.13 -14.50
CA ILE A 34 -5.03 -13.48 -13.87
C ILE A 34 -3.88 -13.41 -14.88
N LYS A 35 -4.13 -13.86 -16.11
CA LYS A 35 -3.12 -14.02 -17.16
C LYS A 35 -3.65 -13.50 -18.50
N LYS A 36 -2.80 -12.76 -19.22
CA LYS A 36 -3.05 -12.30 -20.59
C LYS A 36 -1.97 -12.87 -21.50
N GLY A 37 -2.31 -13.94 -22.23
CA GLY A 37 -1.34 -14.69 -23.03
C GLY A 37 -0.27 -15.35 -22.16
N ARG A 38 1.01 -15.03 -22.40
CA ARG A 38 2.14 -15.52 -21.60
C ARG A 38 2.43 -14.68 -20.34
N ASN A 39 1.80 -13.52 -20.21
CA ASN A 39 2.08 -12.56 -19.14
C ASN A 39 1.06 -12.64 -18.01
N ILE A 40 1.54 -12.49 -16.77
CA ILE A 40 0.69 -12.41 -15.58
C ILE A 40 0.28 -10.96 -15.36
N ASN A 41 -1.00 -10.76 -15.08
CA ASN A 41 -1.52 -9.46 -14.67
C ASN A 41 -1.01 -9.13 -13.26
N LYS A 42 0.00 -8.27 -13.13
CA LYS A 42 0.59 -7.92 -11.83
C LYS A 42 -0.41 -7.37 -10.80
N GLY A 43 -1.56 -6.86 -11.24
CA GLY A 43 -2.61 -6.30 -10.38
C GLY A 43 -3.72 -7.28 -9.99
N TRP A 44 -3.71 -8.53 -10.47
CA TRP A 44 -4.88 -9.42 -10.34
C TRP A 44 -5.31 -9.64 -8.89
N VAL A 45 -4.35 -9.86 -7.96
CA VAL A 45 -4.65 -10.02 -6.53
C VAL A 45 -5.32 -8.79 -5.94
N GLY A 46 -4.77 -7.60 -6.18
CA GLY A 46 -5.34 -6.35 -5.66
C GLY A 46 -6.74 -6.07 -6.20
N ILE A 47 -6.97 -6.34 -7.49
CA ILE A 47 -8.30 -6.19 -8.12
C ILE A 47 -9.30 -7.18 -7.52
N THR A 48 -8.92 -8.45 -7.38
CA THR A 48 -9.78 -9.48 -6.78
C THR A 48 -10.17 -9.12 -5.35
N LEU A 49 -9.20 -8.70 -4.51
CA LEU A 49 -9.47 -8.29 -3.13
C LEU A 49 -10.40 -7.08 -3.06
N SER A 50 -10.22 -6.12 -3.98
CA SER A 50 -11.09 -4.94 -4.07
C SER A 50 -12.53 -5.34 -4.40
N LYS A 51 -12.72 -6.29 -5.34
CA LYS A 51 -14.06 -6.82 -5.67
C LYS A 51 -14.71 -7.54 -4.49
N ILE A 52 -13.96 -8.37 -3.77
CA ILE A 52 -14.46 -9.03 -2.55
C ILE A 52 -14.90 -8.00 -1.51
N ALA A 53 -14.11 -6.95 -1.30
CA ALA A 53 -14.43 -5.88 -0.35
C ALA A 53 -15.68 -5.09 -0.77
N SER A 54 -15.81 -4.72 -2.05
CA SER A 54 -17.03 -4.08 -2.57
C SER A 54 -18.26 -4.96 -2.38
N ASP A 55 -18.16 -6.26 -2.62
CA ASP A 55 -19.25 -7.21 -2.39
C ASP A 55 -19.71 -7.28 -0.93
N ILE A 56 -18.78 -7.13 0.01
CA ILE A 56 -19.11 -7.08 1.44
C ILE A 56 -19.82 -5.76 1.76
N LYS A 57 -19.33 -4.64 1.22
CA LYS A 57 -19.92 -3.31 1.45
C LYS A 57 -21.31 -3.15 0.87
N ASN A 58 -21.54 -3.65 -0.35
CA ASN A 58 -22.85 -3.60 -0.98
C ASN A 58 -23.91 -4.37 -0.18
N ARG A 59 -23.50 -5.38 0.59
CA ARG A 59 -24.39 -6.10 1.51
C ARG A 59 -24.59 -5.40 2.85
N SER A 60 -23.80 -4.37 3.15
CA SER A 60 -23.82 -3.65 4.44
C SER A 60 -24.33 -2.21 4.36
N GLU A 61 -24.83 -1.75 3.20
CA GLU A 61 -25.39 -0.40 2.97
C GLU A 61 -24.48 0.77 3.42
N LYS A 62 -23.16 0.60 3.34
CA LYS A 62 -22.17 1.62 3.78
C LYS A 62 -21.32 2.07 2.60
N GLU A 63 -21.34 3.38 2.33
CA GLU A 63 -20.72 4.01 1.16
C GLU A 63 -19.19 4.20 1.29
N GLU A 64 -18.65 4.30 2.50
CA GLU A 64 -17.25 4.70 2.66
C GLU A 64 -16.22 3.56 2.61
N SER A 65 -15.06 3.89 2.05
CA SER A 65 -13.87 3.06 2.07
C SER A 65 -13.19 3.06 3.43
N ILE A 66 -13.66 2.18 4.32
CA ILE A 66 -13.18 2.03 5.70
C ILE A 66 -11.64 1.83 5.81
N TYR A 67 -11.03 1.18 4.81
CA TYR A 67 -9.60 0.88 4.74
C TYR A 67 -8.98 1.12 3.36
N CYS A 68 -7.74 1.58 3.33
CA CYS A 68 -6.83 1.44 2.20
C CYS A 68 -6.24 0.02 2.19
N MET A 69 -6.75 -0.85 1.32
CA MET A 69 -6.30 -2.24 1.25
C MET A 69 -5.03 -2.37 0.41
N LYS A 70 -4.02 -3.05 0.96
CA LYS A 70 -2.80 -3.37 0.22
C LYS A 70 -2.40 -4.82 0.47
N SER A 71 -2.01 -5.50 -0.59
CA SER A 71 -1.42 -6.83 -0.53
C SER A 71 0.08 -6.78 -0.68
N VAL A 72 0.80 -7.59 0.09
CA VAL A 72 2.24 -7.80 -0.06
C VAL A 72 2.54 -9.29 -0.18
N LYS A 73 3.45 -9.65 -1.08
CA LYS A 73 3.94 -11.02 -1.15
C LYS A 73 4.83 -11.34 0.06
N VAL A 74 4.55 -12.46 0.69
CA VAL A 74 5.26 -12.93 1.87
C VAL A 74 5.79 -14.34 1.68
N LYS A 75 6.80 -14.69 2.46
CA LYS A 75 7.32 -16.04 2.62
C LYS A 75 7.03 -16.51 4.04
N LEU A 76 6.50 -17.71 4.16
CA LEU A 76 6.38 -18.40 5.44
C LEU A 76 7.71 -19.03 5.84
N ASN A 77 8.18 -18.71 7.03
CA ASN A 77 9.25 -19.43 7.73
C ASN A 77 8.63 -20.17 8.92
N LYS A 78 9.41 -21.05 9.58
CA LYS A 78 8.95 -21.89 10.71
C LYS A 78 8.19 -21.11 11.79
N SER A 79 8.55 -19.85 12.03
CA SER A 79 7.97 -19.01 13.07
C SER A 79 7.71 -17.56 12.65
N SER A 80 7.91 -17.19 11.37
CA SER A 80 7.76 -15.80 10.93
C SER A 80 7.16 -15.65 9.53
N ILE A 81 6.53 -14.50 9.30
CA ILE A 81 5.99 -14.08 8.01
C ILE A 81 6.89 -12.95 7.47
N GLU A 82 7.64 -13.25 6.42
CA GLU A 82 8.62 -12.30 5.88
C GLU A 82 8.13 -11.64 4.59
N PRO A 83 7.99 -10.30 4.53
CA PRO A 83 7.71 -9.60 3.28
C PRO A 83 8.92 -9.69 2.35
N ILE A 84 8.71 -10.18 1.13
CA ILE A 84 9.82 -10.39 0.20
C ILE A 84 10.15 -9.15 -0.65
N GLU A 85 9.25 -8.17 -0.67
CA GLU A 85 9.36 -6.96 -1.47
C GLU A 85 8.88 -5.71 -0.70
N THR A 86 9.20 -4.55 -1.24
CA THR A 86 8.68 -3.25 -0.78
C THR A 86 7.31 -3.01 -1.39
N MET A 87 6.42 -2.32 -0.69
CA MET A 87 5.04 -2.11 -1.15
C MET A 87 4.78 -0.64 -1.46
N ALA A 88 4.18 -0.33 -2.61
CA ALA A 88 3.83 1.05 -2.95
C ALA A 88 2.66 1.55 -2.08
N LEU A 89 2.87 2.67 -1.38
CA LEU A 89 1.86 3.33 -0.56
C LEU A 89 1.05 4.30 -1.42
N THR A 90 1.62 5.45 -1.76
CA THR A 90 0.99 6.47 -2.60
C THR A 90 1.96 7.07 -3.62
N LYS A 91 1.43 7.70 -4.68
CA LYS A 91 2.23 8.45 -5.66
C LYS A 91 2.59 9.80 -5.06
N LEU A 92 3.81 10.28 -5.34
CA LEU A 92 4.16 11.67 -5.09
C LEU A 92 3.49 12.55 -6.16
N ASP A 93 2.59 13.44 -5.76
CA ASP A 93 2.22 14.59 -6.58
C ASP A 93 2.95 15.83 -6.04
N PRO A 94 3.92 16.38 -6.79
CA PRO A 94 4.73 17.50 -6.31
C PRO A 94 3.93 18.79 -6.16
N ARG A 95 2.77 18.93 -6.83
CA ARG A 95 1.90 20.10 -6.69
C ARG A 95 1.11 20.06 -5.39
N ILE A 96 0.75 18.86 -4.95
CA ILE A 96 -0.05 18.63 -3.75
C ILE A 96 0.83 18.67 -2.50
N ILE A 97 2.01 18.02 -2.54
CA ILE A 97 2.86 17.89 -1.34
C ILE A 97 3.32 19.25 -0.78
N ILE A 98 3.53 20.25 -1.64
CA ILE A 98 3.96 21.59 -1.23
C ILE A 98 2.86 22.36 -0.49
N THR A 99 1.58 22.00 -0.69
CA THR A 99 0.44 22.69 -0.08
C THR A 99 -0.15 21.95 1.12
N GLN A 100 0.15 20.67 1.29
CA GLN A 100 -0.41 19.86 2.38
C GLN A 100 0.41 19.97 3.68
N ASN A 101 -0.20 19.62 4.80
CA ASN A 101 0.49 19.24 6.03
C ASN A 101 0.59 17.71 6.11
N PHE A 102 1.49 17.20 6.97
CA PHE A 102 1.71 15.77 7.07
C PHE A 102 0.44 15.01 7.46
N GLU A 103 -0.31 15.52 8.44
CA GLU A 103 -1.56 14.96 8.97
C GLU A 103 -2.64 14.77 7.91
N ASP A 104 -2.65 15.60 6.86
CA ASP A 104 -3.63 15.57 5.79
C ASP A 104 -3.08 14.94 4.51
N SER A 105 -1.83 14.50 4.54
CA SER A 105 -1.13 14.00 3.37
C SER A 105 -1.70 12.67 2.88
N ASP A 106 -1.63 12.44 1.56
CA ASP A 106 -2.02 11.16 0.96
C ASP A 106 -1.23 9.98 1.56
N LEU A 107 0.02 10.22 1.94
CA LEU A 107 0.88 9.21 2.57
C LEU A 107 0.32 8.82 3.93
N TRP A 108 0.05 9.80 4.78
CA TRP A 108 -0.45 9.56 6.13
C TRP A 108 -1.85 8.96 6.13
N ASN A 109 -2.75 9.48 5.29
CA ASN A 109 -4.10 8.94 5.11
C ASN A 109 -4.07 7.48 4.64
N THR A 110 -3.15 7.14 3.73
CA THR A 110 -2.94 5.76 3.28
C THR A 110 -2.49 4.85 4.44
N ILE A 111 -1.55 5.32 5.27
CA ILE A 111 -0.99 4.52 6.37
C ILE A 111 -2.01 4.36 7.49
N LYS A 112 -2.65 5.45 7.94
CA LYS A 112 -3.65 5.46 9.03
C LYS A 112 -4.87 4.57 8.74
N SER A 113 -5.18 4.35 7.47
CA SER A 113 -6.29 3.49 7.04
C SER A 113 -5.83 2.15 6.46
N LEU A 114 -4.56 1.75 6.64
CA LEU A 114 -4.02 0.56 5.99
C LEU A 114 -4.66 -0.72 6.53
N LEU A 115 -5.18 -1.56 5.63
CA LEU A 115 -5.45 -2.98 5.87
C LEU A 115 -4.43 -3.80 5.08
N LEU A 116 -3.43 -4.33 5.77
CA LEU A 116 -2.33 -5.07 5.15
C LEU A 116 -2.69 -6.56 5.02
N LEU A 117 -2.47 -7.09 3.82
CA LEU A 117 -2.81 -8.45 3.43
C LEU A 117 -1.54 -9.21 3.03
N GLY A 118 -1.07 -10.10 3.90
CA GLY A 118 0.04 -11.00 3.61
C GLY A 118 -0.41 -12.11 2.66
N CYS A 119 0.19 -12.17 1.47
CA CYS A 119 -0.17 -13.11 0.41
C CYS A 119 0.96 -14.10 0.16
N GLU A 120 0.71 -15.39 0.38
CA GLU A 120 1.59 -16.46 -0.06
C GLU A 120 1.24 -16.87 -1.49
N TYR A 121 2.25 -17.00 -2.35
CA TYR A 121 2.07 -17.42 -3.74
C TYR A 121 2.66 -18.82 -3.90
N ARG A 122 1.81 -19.80 -4.23
CA ARG A 122 2.27 -21.14 -4.65
C ARG A 122 2.88 -21.09 -6.04
N ASN A 123 2.25 -20.31 -6.92
CA ASN A 123 2.78 -19.95 -8.24
C ASN A 123 2.24 -18.56 -8.63
N LYS A 124 2.50 -18.09 -9.86
CA LYS A 124 2.09 -16.73 -10.28
C LYS A 124 0.56 -16.55 -10.42
N GLU A 125 -0.17 -17.65 -10.49
CA GLU A 125 -1.62 -17.72 -10.76
C GLU A 125 -2.41 -18.18 -9.52
N ASP A 126 -1.73 -18.71 -8.50
CA ASP A 126 -2.33 -19.25 -7.27
C ASP A 126 -1.72 -18.57 -6.02
N ALA A 127 -2.55 -17.78 -5.34
CA ALA A 127 -2.20 -17.03 -4.15
C ALA A 127 -3.26 -17.19 -3.07
N SER A 128 -2.82 -17.22 -1.81
CA SER A 128 -3.66 -17.34 -0.63
C SER A 128 -3.34 -16.21 0.35
N ILE A 129 -4.38 -15.72 1.03
CA ILE A 129 -4.23 -14.75 2.11
C ILE A 129 -3.91 -15.50 3.39
N ILE A 130 -2.74 -15.22 3.96
CA ILE A 130 -2.28 -15.87 5.19
C ILE A 130 -2.39 -14.96 6.41
N LYS A 131 -2.43 -13.65 6.21
CA LYS A 131 -2.52 -12.65 7.27
C LYS A 131 -3.35 -11.46 6.80
N ILE A 132 -4.26 -11.03 7.66
CA ILE A 132 -5.08 -9.83 7.49
C ILE A 132 -4.87 -9.00 8.75
N GLN A 133 -4.21 -7.86 8.61
CA GLN A 133 -3.80 -7.05 9.74
C GLN A 133 -4.19 -5.59 9.49
N PRO A 134 -5.21 -5.06 10.20
CA PRO A 134 -5.43 -3.63 10.22
C PRO A 134 -4.23 -2.97 10.91
N PHE A 135 -3.76 -1.88 10.33
CA PHE A 135 -2.69 -1.10 10.93
C PHE A 135 -3.27 -0.22 12.03
N ASN A 136 -2.68 -0.31 13.22
CA ASN A 136 -2.96 0.61 14.33
C ASN A 136 -1.70 1.44 14.60
N ILE A 137 -1.88 2.74 14.82
CA ILE A 137 -0.82 3.75 14.71
C ILE A 137 -0.46 4.41 16.04
N ASP A 138 -0.75 3.74 17.15
CA ASP A 138 -0.47 4.27 18.50
C ASP A 138 1.04 4.51 18.77
N ASP A 139 1.91 4.05 17.87
CA ASP A 139 3.35 4.28 17.91
C ASP A 139 3.74 5.67 17.37
N LYS A 140 3.90 6.61 18.30
CA LYS A 140 4.37 7.98 18.03
C LYS A 140 5.76 8.02 17.40
N SER A 141 6.66 7.09 17.74
CA SER A 141 8.02 7.06 17.20
C SER A 141 7.98 6.76 15.70
N LEU A 142 7.20 5.74 15.33
CA LEU A 142 6.96 5.39 13.93
C LEU A 142 6.32 6.54 13.15
N LYS A 143 5.31 7.23 13.73
CA LYS A 143 4.72 8.43 13.13
C LYS A 143 5.79 9.47 12.83
N ASN A 144 6.59 9.83 13.83
CA ASN A 144 7.59 10.89 13.73
C ASN A 144 8.63 10.58 12.65
N GLU A 145 9.14 9.34 12.59
CA GLU A 145 10.07 8.94 11.54
C GLU A 145 9.50 9.18 10.13
N ILE A 146 8.25 8.77 9.91
CA ILE A 146 7.56 8.91 8.61
C ILE A 146 7.30 10.39 8.29
N GLN A 147 6.93 11.17 9.30
CA GLN A 147 6.72 12.61 9.18
C GLN A 147 8.00 13.34 8.75
N THR A 148 9.12 13.09 9.44
CA THR A 148 10.42 13.71 9.11
C THR A 148 10.83 13.45 7.67
N LEU A 149 10.65 12.20 7.19
CA LEU A 149 10.93 11.89 5.78
C LEU A 149 10.01 12.70 4.86
N TRP A 150 8.70 12.71 5.13
CA TRP A 150 7.73 13.38 4.29
C TRP A 150 7.98 14.90 4.21
N GLU A 151 8.29 15.52 5.35
CA GLU A 151 8.63 16.95 5.44
C GLU A 151 9.92 17.27 4.69
N SER A 152 10.95 16.42 4.78
CA SER A 152 12.17 16.56 3.94
C SER A 152 11.82 16.57 2.45
N ILE A 153 10.97 15.64 1.99
CA ILE A 153 10.55 15.59 0.58
C ILE A 153 9.72 16.82 0.21
N LYS A 154 8.85 17.32 1.10
CA LYS A 154 8.10 18.56 0.89
C LYS A 154 9.06 19.73 0.70
N ASP A 155 10.04 19.90 1.59
CA ASP A 155 11.02 20.98 1.53
C ASP A 155 11.89 20.91 0.26
N ILE A 156 12.37 19.71 -0.10
CA ILE A 156 13.11 19.49 -1.35
C ILE A 156 12.25 19.89 -2.57
N THR A 157 10.96 19.58 -2.53
CA THR A 157 10.03 19.90 -3.62
C THR A 157 9.73 21.39 -3.69
N ALA A 158 9.43 22.02 -2.55
CA ALA A 158 9.15 23.46 -2.45
C ALA A 158 10.36 24.33 -2.85
N ASN A 159 11.59 23.83 -2.61
CA ASN A 159 12.82 24.47 -3.05
C ASN A 159 13.20 24.15 -4.52
N GLY A 160 12.34 23.47 -5.28
CA GLY A 160 12.60 23.15 -6.69
C GLY A 160 13.68 22.10 -6.94
N LYS A 161 14.14 21.39 -5.89
CA LYS A 161 15.26 20.43 -5.94
C LYS A 161 14.84 18.99 -6.22
N ILE A 162 13.52 18.72 -6.29
CA ILE A 162 12.99 17.36 -6.46
C ILE A 162 13.45 16.67 -7.75
N SER A 163 13.73 17.43 -8.82
CA SER A 163 14.22 16.86 -10.08
C SER A 163 15.61 16.24 -9.97
N SER A 164 16.41 16.72 -9.01
CA SER A 164 17.76 16.24 -8.71
C SER A 164 17.79 15.26 -7.53
N TYR A 165 16.63 14.94 -6.95
CA TYR A 165 16.53 14.04 -5.80
C TYR A 165 17.02 12.63 -6.12
N SER A 166 17.90 12.11 -5.26
CA SER A 166 18.42 10.74 -5.34
C SER A 166 17.75 9.85 -4.29
N CYS A 167 16.96 8.88 -4.75
CA CYS A 167 16.34 7.86 -3.89
C CYS A 167 17.34 6.97 -3.13
N LYS A 168 18.65 7.09 -3.36
CA LYS A 168 19.68 6.27 -2.71
C LYS A 168 20.17 6.85 -1.38
N ASN A 169 19.93 8.13 -1.12
CA ASN A 169 20.67 8.89 -0.11
C ASN A 169 19.88 9.17 1.18
N GLU A 170 18.58 8.83 1.25
CA GLU A 170 17.77 9.04 2.46
C GLU A 170 17.32 7.71 3.06
N ASN A 171 17.73 7.49 4.32
CA ASN A 171 17.59 6.25 5.05
C ASN A 171 16.54 6.38 6.16
N ASN A 172 15.26 6.49 5.81
CA ASN A 172 14.22 6.16 6.78
C ASN A 172 14.09 4.63 6.87
N LYS A 173 13.88 4.08 8.08
CA LYS A 173 13.78 2.62 8.30
C LYS A 173 12.53 2.02 7.67
N TYR A 174 11.44 2.77 7.67
CA TYR A 174 10.09 2.29 7.40
C TYR A 174 9.54 2.66 6.02
N VAL A 175 9.82 3.86 5.53
CA VAL A 175 9.31 4.38 4.25
C VAL A 175 10.47 4.89 3.39
N GLN A 176 10.32 4.86 2.08
CA GLN A 176 11.29 5.42 1.13
C GLN A 176 10.57 5.99 -0.09
N LEU A 177 11.18 6.97 -0.76
CA LEU A 177 10.71 7.45 -2.05
C LEU A 177 11.44 6.67 -3.16
N ARG A 178 10.70 6.10 -4.13
CA ARG A 178 11.29 5.41 -5.28
C ARG A 178 10.64 5.86 -6.58
N ARG A 179 11.39 5.73 -7.67
CA ARG A 179 10.86 5.88 -9.04
C ARG A 179 9.76 4.84 -9.30
N LYS A 180 8.65 5.29 -9.89
CA LYS A 180 7.49 4.47 -10.21
C LYS A 180 7.58 3.98 -11.66
N GLY A 181 7.54 2.66 -11.86
CA GLY A 181 7.25 2.05 -13.15
C GLY A 181 8.32 2.21 -14.24
N THR A 182 7.89 1.98 -15.49
CA THR A 182 8.75 2.02 -16.69
C THR A 182 9.29 3.42 -16.96
N ARG A 183 10.44 3.45 -17.64
CA ARG A 183 11.35 4.58 -17.89
C ARG A 183 10.72 5.91 -18.36
N ASN A 184 9.46 5.93 -18.80
CA ASN A 184 8.84 7.04 -19.52
C ASN A 184 7.81 7.86 -18.74
N SER A 185 7.45 7.51 -17.51
CA SER A 185 6.54 8.38 -16.73
C SER A 185 7.32 9.57 -16.16
N ARG A 186 7.28 10.71 -16.86
CA ARG A 186 7.87 11.97 -16.43
C ARG A 186 6.78 12.90 -15.89
N ILE A 187 7.14 13.70 -14.88
CA ILE A 187 6.31 14.75 -14.29
C ILE A 187 7.15 16.01 -14.14
N LYS A 188 6.51 17.18 -14.14
CA LYS A 188 7.20 18.48 -14.00
C LYS A 188 7.30 18.88 -12.54
N CYS A 189 8.43 19.46 -12.15
CA CYS A 189 8.55 20.19 -10.90
C CYS A 189 7.66 21.45 -10.98
N PRO A 190 6.78 21.71 -10.00
CA PRO A 190 5.90 22.88 -10.04
C PRO A 190 6.65 24.19 -9.86
N ILE A 191 7.87 24.17 -9.30
CA ILE A 191 8.68 25.35 -9.02
C ILE A 191 9.53 25.72 -10.23
N THR A 192 10.23 24.75 -10.83
CA THR A 192 11.21 25.00 -11.89
C THR A 192 10.74 24.61 -13.29
N GLY A 193 9.62 23.87 -13.41
CA GLY A 193 9.14 23.30 -14.67
C GLY A 193 9.96 22.12 -15.19
N VAL A 194 11.12 21.81 -14.58
CA VAL A 194 12.02 20.73 -15.00
C VAL A 194 11.34 19.37 -14.82
N GLU A 195 11.47 18.52 -15.84
CA GLU A 195 10.90 17.18 -15.81
C GLU A 195 11.78 16.18 -15.07
N PHE A 196 11.15 15.33 -14.26
CA PHE A 196 11.78 14.23 -13.56
C PHE A 196 10.91 12.97 -13.59
N HIS A 197 11.50 11.83 -13.23
CA HIS A 197 10.76 10.57 -13.17
C HIS A 197 9.66 10.62 -12.11
N SER A 198 8.48 10.11 -12.42
CA SER A 198 7.42 9.92 -11.43
C SER A 198 7.94 9.07 -10.26
N MET A 199 7.60 9.48 -9.05
CA MET A 199 7.97 8.77 -7.82
C MET A 199 6.73 8.36 -7.02
N SER A 200 6.93 7.40 -6.13
CA SER A 200 5.95 6.91 -5.17
C SER A 200 6.64 6.66 -3.84
N PHE A 201 5.92 6.86 -2.75
CA PHE A 201 6.33 6.37 -1.44
C PHE A 201 6.13 4.86 -1.38
N TYR A 202 7.12 4.16 -0.86
CA TYR A 202 7.11 2.71 -0.65
C TYR A 202 7.36 2.39 0.81
N ALA A 203 6.55 1.50 1.36
CA ALA A 203 6.85 0.81 2.60
C ALA A 203 8.06 -0.13 2.40
N LYS A 204 9.06 0.03 3.27
CA LYS A 204 10.19 -0.88 3.41
C LYS A 204 9.75 -2.16 4.11
N LYS A 205 10.58 -3.21 3.98
CA LYS A 205 10.30 -4.51 4.61
C LYS A 205 10.16 -4.39 6.12
N ASP A 206 10.92 -3.51 6.77
CA ASP A 206 10.84 -3.30 8.22
C ASP A 206 9.48 -2.73 8.65
N PHE A 207 8.92 -1.80 7.88
CA PHE A 207 7.54 -1.33 8.12
C PHE A 207 6.52 -2.45 7.93
N LEU A 208 6.70 -3.25 6.89
CA LEU A 208 5.79 -4.34 6.59
C LEU A 208 5.85 -5.44 7.66
N ARG A 209 7.03 -5.76 8.21
CA ARG A 209 7.19 -6.68 9.35
C ARG A 209 6.52 -6.14 10.60
N TYR A 210 6.76 -4.86 10.90
CA TYR A 210 6.09 -4.15 11.98
C TYR A 210 4.57 -4.27 11.85
N CYS A 211 4.04 -3.94 10.66
CA CYS A 211 2.60 -4.03 10.39
C CYS A 211 2.06 -5.45 10.49
N LEU A 212 2.81 -6.48 10.08
CA LEU A 212 2.36 -7.87 10.14
C LEU A 212 2.47 -8.50 11.54
N GLY A 213 3.04 -7.76 12.52
CA GLY A 213 3.31 -8.27 13.86
C GLY A 213 4.40 -9.34 13.88
N SER A 214 5.39 -9.22 12.99
CA SER A 214 6.53 -10.15 12.85
C SER A 214 7.83 -9.55 13.42
N VAL A 215 7.74 -8.84 14.54
CA VAL A 215 8.86 -8.22 15.26
C VAL A 215 9.20 -9.06 16.48
#